data_AF-A0A4Q2Y636-F1
#
_entry.id   AF-A0A4Q2Y636-F1
#
_cell.length_a   1.000
_cell.length_b   1.000
_cell.length_c   1.000
_cell.angle_alpha   90.00
_cell.angle_beta   90.00
_cell.angle_gamma   90.00
#
_symmetry.space_group_name_H-M   'P 1'
#
loop_
_entity.id
_entity.type
_entity.pdbx_description
1 polymer ?
#
loop_
_entity_poly.entity_id
_entity_poly.type
_entity_poly.pdbx_seq_one_letter_code
_entity_poly.pdbx_strand_id
1 'polypeptide(L)'
;MQKLYATLALTAALLPVTHAAEAKKGTKWYEEMQIGPAWSNTFGDYLKGEKRTAALKGILLDLGDGNRALFDTETLRLVTAFNGGIEWGGTPWTGAHGPLVTLGNKEALVNTASGPGWADGSGSFDDKRGIPGYGNLKDASFKGYFRSGKTIVFDYVVNGVSVQESISQKDGVFTRT
;
A
#
# COMPACT_ATOMS: atom_id res chain seq x y z
N MET A 1 -73.90 -8.47 48.44
CA MET A 1 -72.48 -8.21 48.12
C MET A 1 -72.34 -8.26 46.60
N GLN A 2 -72.07 -7.11 45.97
CA GLN A 2 -72.03 -6.94 44.51
C GLN A 2 -70.57 -6.83 44.09
N LYS A 3 -70.08 -7.75 43.24
CA LYS A 3 -68.70 -7.72 42.74
C LYS A 3 -68.63 -6.84 41.49
N LEU A 4 -67.91 -5.73 41.60
CA LEU A 4 -67.56 -4.82 40.52
C LEU A 4 -66.43 -5.48 39.68
N TYR A 5 -66.62 -5.66 38.39
CA TYR A 5 -65.55 -6.05 37.47
C TYR A 5 -65.01 -4.78 36.79
N ALA A 6 -63.75 -4.45 37.04
CA ALA A 6 -63.05 -3.38 36.35
C ALA A 6 -62.39 -3.94 35.08
N THR A 7 -62.85 -3.49 33.91
CA THR A 7 -62.24 -3.81 32.61
C THR A 7 -61.06 -2.86 32.40
N LEU A 8 -59.83 -3.37 32.43
CA LEU A 8 -58.65 -2.64 31.96
C LEU A 8 -58.63 -2.67 30.43
N ALA A 9 -58.86 -1.51 29.79
CA ALA A 9 -58.58 -1.33 28.37
C ALA A 9 -57.10 -0.95 28.22
N LEU A 10 -56.29 -1.84 27.62
CA LEU A 10 -54.91 -1.57 27.29
C LEU A 10 -54.83 -1.02 25.85
N THR A 11 -54.66 0.29 25.72
CA THR A 11 -54.46 0.93 24.41
C THR A 11 -52.98 0.80 24.02
N ALA A 12 -52.67 -0.08 23.09
CA ALA A 12 -51.33 -0.18 22.51
C ALA A 12 -51.15 0.92 21.45
N ALA A 13 -50.38 1.96 21.76
CA ALA A 13 -49.95 2.96 20.78
C ALA A 13 -48.81 2.39 19.94
N LEU A 14 -49.09 2.10 18.66
CA LEU A 14 -48.07 1.79 17.65
C LEU A 14 -47.34 3.08 17.26
N LEU A 15 -46.11 3.25 17.76
CA LEU A 15 -45.19 4.25 17.22
C LEU A 15 -44.61 3.71 15.90
N PRO A 16 -44.65 4.47 14.79
CA PRO A 16 -43.95 4.07 13.57
C PRO A 16 -42.45 4.16 13.82
N VAL A 17 -41.78 3.01 13.87
CA VAL A 17 -40.32 2.96 13.82
C VAL A 17 -39.91 3.29 12.39
N THR A 18 -39.62 4.56 12.12
CA THR A 18 -38.92 4.95 10.90
C THR A 18 -37.50 4.43 10.99
N HIS A 19 -37.27 3.21 10.49
CA HIS A 19 -35.93 2.81 10.07
C HIS A 19 -35.59 3.64 8.83
N ALA A 20 -35.03 4.83 9.05
CA ALA A 20 -34.19 5.42 8.03
C ALA A 20 -33.00 4.47 7.88
N ALA A 21 -33.10 3.55 6.92
CA ALA A 21 -31.96 2.78 6.50
C ALA A 21 -30.92 3.79 6.04
N GLU A 22 -29.84 3.95 6.81
CA GLU A 22 -28.63 4.60 6.31
C GLU A 22 -28.26 3.87 5.03
N ALA A 23 -28.46 4.53 3.89
CA ALA A 23 -28.00 4.01 2.62
C ALA A 23 -26.51 3.69 2.80
N LYS A 24 -26.12 2.42 2.65
CA LYS A 24 -24.71 2.03 2.59
C LYS A 24 -24.04 2.97 1.60
N LYS A 25 -23.20 3.87 2.12
CA LYS A 25 -22.43 4.79 1.30
C LYS A 25 -21.67 3.91 0.32
N GLY A 26 -22.01 3.97 -0.96
CA GLY A 26 -21.36 3.16 -1.98
C GLY A 26 -19.84 3.30 -1.88
N THR A 27 -19.12 2.26 -2.28
CA THR A 27 -17.66 2.29 -2.41
C THR A 27 -17.26 3.54 -3.18
N LYS A 28 -16.16 4.16 -2.77
CA LYS A 28 -15.67 5.34 -3.49
C LYS A 28 -15.12 4.89 -4.83
N TRP A 29 -15.31 5.70 -5.88
CA TRP A 29 -14.86 5.35 -7.24
C TRP A 29 -13.37 4.93 -7.29
N TYR A 30 -12.53 5.53 -6.46
CA TYR A 30 -11.10 5.21 -6.40
C TYR A 30 -10.85 3.84 -5.73
N GLU A 31 -11.69 3.40 -4.81
CA GLU A 31 -11.60 2.06 -4.18
C GLU A 31 -11.94 0.94 -5.16
N GLU A 32 -12.64 1.26 -6.24
CA GLU A 32 -13.04 0.32 -7.29
C GLU A 32 -12.02 0.27 -8.45
N MET A 33 -10.99 1.12 -8.43
CA MET A 33 -10.00 1.16 -9.49
C MET A 33 -9.14 -0.09 -9.53
N GLN A 34 -8.96 -0.64 -10.73
CA GLN A 34 -7.94 -1.64 -11.00
C GLN A 34 -6.60 -0.93 -11.26
N ILE A 35 -5.71 -0.97 -10.28
CA ILE A 35 -4.40 -0.31 -10.32
C ILE A 35 -3.36 -1.05 -11.19
N GLY A 36 -3.77 -2.13 -11.85
CA GLY A 36 -2.90 -2.94 -12.71
C GLY A 36 -1.83 -3.71 -11.93
N PRO A 37 -0.92 -4.39 -12.64
CA PRO A 37 0.13 -5.21 -12.02
C PRO A 37 1.26 -4.40 -11.37
N ALA A 38 1.38 -3.11 -11.73
CA ALA A 38 2.43 -2.20 -11.29
C ALA A 38 1.88 -0.78 -11.26
N TRP A 39 1.84 -0.17 -10.07
CA TRP A 39 1.30 1.17 -9.87
C TRP A 39 2.34 2.12 -9.29
N SER A 40 2.60 3.20 -10.02
CA SER A 40 3.53 4.25 -9.58
C SER A 40 2.85 5.30 -8.71
N ASN A 41 3.39 5.55 -7.51
CA ASN A 41 2.91 6.60 -6.60
C ASN A 41 3.95 6.91 -5.50
N THR A 42 3.71 7.95 -4.71
CA THR A 42 4.30 8.10 -3.39
C THR A 42 3.53 7.23 -2.40
N PHE A 43 4.23 6.35 -1.68
CA PHE A 43 3.61 5.42 -0.72
C PHE A 43 4.13 5.65 0.70
N GLY A 44 3.23 5.54 1.66
CA GLY A 44 3.56 5.32 3.06
C GLY A 44 3.49 3.83 3.43
N ASP A 45 4.17 3.43 4.49
CA ASP A 45 4.11 2.07 5.05
C ASP A 45 4.24 2.12 6.57
N TYR A 46 4.23 0.93 7.18
CA TYR A 46 4.57 0.71 8.57
C TYR A 46 5.89 -0.07 8.66
N LEU A 47 6.87 0.47 9.40
CA LEU A 47 8.08 -0.24 9.80
C LEU A 47 8.10 -0.33 11.32
N LYS A 48 8.13 -1.55 11.87
CA LYS A 48 8.09 -1.79 13.33
C LYS A 48 6.91 -1.09 14.03
N GLY A 49 5.77 -1.03 13.35
CA GLY A 49 4.54 -0.39 13.86
C GLY A 49 4.49 1.13 13.67
N GLU A 50 5.58 1.77 13.25
CA GLU A 50 5.62 3.21 13.01
C GLU A 50 5.32 3.54 11.56
N LYS A 51 4.44 4.53 11.35
CA LYS A 51 4.10 5.02 10.01
C LYS A 51 5.22 5.91 9.49
N ARG A 52 5.59 5.73 8.21
CA ARG A 52 6.58 6.58 7.52
C ARG A 52 6.27 6.75 6.04
N THR A 53 6.99 7.65 5.38
CA THR A 53 7.11 7.64 3.91
C THR A 53 7.99 6.47 3.51
N ALA A 54 7.42 5.52 2.76
CA ALA A 54 8.05 4.27 2.39
C ALA A 54 8.86 4.40 1.10
N ALA A 55 8.28 5.06 0.10
CA ALA A 55 8.91 5.36 -1.18
C ALA A 55 8.36 6.67 -1.74
N LEU A 56 9.24 7.63 -2.04
CA LEU A 56 8.85 8.87 -2.72
C LEU A 56 8.46 8.60 -4.17
N LYS A 57 9.18 7.68 -4.83
CA LYS A 57 8.89 7.17 -6.18
C LYS A 57 8.78 5.65 -6.14
N GLY A 58 7.65 5.18 -5.64
CA GLY A 58 7.38 3.76 -5.48
C GLY A 58 6.68 3.15 -6.70
N ILE A 59 6.93 1.85 -6.92
CA ILE A 59 6.14 0.99 -7.80
C ILE A 59 5.57 -0.13 -6.93
N LEU A 60 4.26 -0.10 -6.71
CA LEU A 60 3.54 -1.17 -6.02
C LEU A 60 3.16 -2.25 -7.02
N LEU A 61 3.68 -3.45 -6.80
CA LEU A 61 3.38 -4.65 -7.56
C LEU A 61 2.17 -5.38 -6.96
N ASP A 62 1.28 -5.84 -7.83
CA ASP A 62 0.27 -6.86 -7.50
C ASP A 62 0.83 -8.24 -7.90
N LEU A 63 1.04 -9.10 -6.90
CA LEU A 63 1.58 -10.45 -7.08
C LEU A 63 0.49 -11.54 -7.05
N GLY A 64 -0.79 -11.15 -6.92
CA GLY A 64 -1.92 -12.07 -6.82
C GLY A 64 -2.27 -12.46 -5.39
N ASP A 65 -3.51 -12.92 -5.18
CA ASP A 65 -4.04 -13.40 -3.89
C ASP A 65 -3.84 -12.42 -2.71
N GLY A 66 -3.92 -11.12 -3.02
CA GLY A 66 -3.71 -10.04 -2.04
C GLY A 66 -2.25 -9.77 -1.69
N ASN A 67 -1.30 -10.50 -2.28
CA ASN A 67 0.14 -10.30 -2.11
C ASN A 67 0.62 -9.12 -2.94
N ARG A 68 1.43 -8.27 -2.31
CA ARG A 68 1.96 -7.05 -2.92
C ARG A 68 3.41 -6.86 -2.54
N ALA A 69 4.15 -6.16 -3.38
CA ALA A 69 5.51 -5.73 -3.08
C ALA A 69 5.74 -4.28 -3.54
N LEU A 70 6.44 -3.49 -2.76
CA LEU A 70 6.76 -2.11 -3.10
C LEU A 70 8.25 -2.00 -3.43
N PHE A 71 8.57 -1.49 -4.61
CA PHE A 71 9.94 -1.17 -5.02
C PHE A 71 10.13 0.35 -5.05
N ASP A 72 11.22 0.85 -4.47
CA ASP A 72 11.58 2.27 -4.47
C ASP A 72 12.58 2.55 -5.60
N THR A 73 12.17 3.35 -6.58
CA THR A 73 13.00 3.66 -7.76
C THR A 73 14.10 4.68 -7.48
N GLU A 74 14.04 5.44 -6.38
CA GLU A 74 15.12 6.38 -6.02
C GLU A 74 16.30 5.65 -5.38
N THR A 75 16.00 4.65 -4.55
CA THR A 75 17.00 3.89 -3.78
C THR A 75 17.24 2.48 -4.30
N LEU A 76 16.49 2.03 -5.31
CA LEU A 76 16.58 0.71 -5.96
C LEU A 76 16.52 -0.45 -4.98
N ARG A 77 15.56 -0.40 -4.05
CA ARG A 77 15.33 -1.45 -3.04
C ARG A 77 13.91 -1.98 -3.08
N LEU A 78 13.77 -3.26 -2.75
CA LEU A 78 12.51 -3.80 -2.24
C LEU A 78 12.23 -3.16 -0.88
N VAL A 79 11.17 -2.36 -0.80
CA VAL A 79 10.75 -1.68 0.43
C VAL A 79 10.04 -2.64 1.35
N THR A 80 9.02 -3.33 0.82
CA THR A 80 8.21 -4.27 1.58
C THR A 80 7.56 -5.31 0.67
N ALA A 81 7.30 -6.49 1.22
CA ALA A 81 6.47 -7.52 0.62
C ALA A 81 5.47 -8.01 1.69
N PHE A 82 4.19 -8.06 1.36
CA PHE A 82 3.13 -8.29 2.33
C PHE A 82 1.86 -8.84 1.68
N ASN A 83 0.99 -9.44 2.50
CA ASN A 83 -0.40 -9.71 2.12
C ASN A 83 -1.30 -8.66 2.77
N GLY A 84 -2.12 -7.97 1.99
CA GLY A 84 -2.99 -6.92 2.50
C GLY A 84 -3.20 -5.79 1.52
N GLY A 85 -4.22 -4.96 1.77
CA GLY A 85 -4.64 -3.87 0.89
C GLY A 85 -3.83 -2.57 1.01
N ILE A 86 -4.44 -1.49 0.54
CA ILE A 86 -3.94 -0.12 0.71
C ILE A 86 -5.00 0.71 1.44
N GLU A 87 -4.54 1.68 2.21
CA GLU A 87 -5.34 2.75 2.78
C GLU A 87 -5.25 3.96 1.86
N TRP A 88 -6.37 4.36 1.26
CA TRP A 88 -6.43 5.50 0.36
C TRP A 88 -6.19 6.81 1.11
N GLY A 89 -5.34 7.66 0.54
CA GLY A 89 -5.01 8.96 1.09
C GLY A 89 -4.43 9.86 0.02
N GLY A 90 -4.54 11.17 0.24
CA GLY A 90 -4.01 12.18 -0.66
C GLY A 90 -5.07 12.83 -1.55
N THR A 91 -4.75 14.04 -2.00
CA THR A 91 -5.68 14.92 -2.72
C THR A 91 -6.31 14.27 -3.96
N PRO A 92 -5.58 13.52 -4.81
CA PRO A 92 -6.18 12.92 -6.01
C PRO A 92 -7.28 11.90 -5.74
N TRP A 93 -7.28 11.27 -4.56
CA TRP A 93 -8.19 10.18 -4.22
C TRP A 93 -9.27 10.66 -3.27
N THR A 94 -8.87 11.17 -2.10
CA THR A 94 -9.80 11.50 -1.02
C THR A 94 -10.08 13.00 -0.88
N GLY A 95 -9.35 13.85 -1.61
CA GLY A 95 -9.36 15.31 -1.44
C GLY A 95 -8.56 15.80 -0.23
N ALA A 96 -8.04 14.92 0.62
CA ALA A 96 -7.28 15.31 1.81
C ALA A 96 -5.84 15.73 1.46
N HIS A 97 -5.38 16.86 2.01
CA HIS A 97 -3.98 17.28 1.92
C HIS A 97 -3.15 16.66 3.05
N GLY A 98 -1.99 16.10 2.71
CA GLY A 98 -1.03 15.54 3.69
C GLY A 98 -0.95 14.01 3.71
N PRO A 99 -2.06 13.26 3.90
CA PRO A 99 -2.04 11.81 3.89
C PRO A 99 -1.51 11.23 2.57
N LEU A 100 -0.69 10.19 2.68
CA LEU A 100 -0.26 9.36 1.54
C LEU A 100 -1.18 8.16 1.39
N VAL A 101 -1.21 7.58 0.19
CA VAL A 101 -1.64 6.19 0.04
C VAL A 101 -0.70 5.33 0.88
N THR A 102 -1.25 4.63 1.87
CA THR A 102 -0.47 3.87 2.85
C THR A 102 -0.68 2.38 2.66
N LEU A 103 0.38 1.59 2.71
CA LEU A 103 0.30 0.13 2.58
C LEU A 103 -0.26 -0.49 3.87
N GLY A 104 -1.15 -1.48 3.73
CA GLY A 104 -1.66 -2.30 4.83
C GLY A 104 -0.66 -3.35 5.32
N ASN A 105 0.63 -3.02 5.42
CA ASN A 105 1.74 -3.96 5.59
C ASN A 105 2.11 -4.25 7.07
N LYS A 106 1.14 -4.24 7.98
CA LYS A 106 1.40 -4.42 9.43
C LYS A 106 2.07 -5.77 9.75
N GLU A 107 1.78 -6.80 8.95
CA GLU A 107 2.40 -8.12 9.02
C GLU A 107 3.23 -8.39 7.77
N ALA A 108 4.16 -7.48 7.45
CA ALA A 108 5.03 -7.62 6.29
C ALA A 108 5.99 -8.81 6.45
N LEU A 109 6.16 -9.57 5.37
CA LEU A 109 7.14 -10.67 5.28
C LEU A 109 8.56 -10.13 5.07
N VAL A 110 8.67 -9.02 4.34
CA VAL A 110 9.89 -8.24 4.17
C VAL A 110 9.56 -6.78 4.41
N ASN A 111 10.39 -6.08 5.16
CA ASN A 111 10.33 -4.62 5.28
C ASN A 111 11.73 -4.07 5.55
N THR A 112 12.20 -3.13 4.72
CA THR A 112 13.56 -2.58 4.84
C THR A 112 13.55 -1.17 5.42
N ALA A 113 14.61 -0.79 6.12
CA ALA A 113 14.84 0.60 6.47
C ALA A 113 14.95 1.49 5.21
N SER A 114 14.74 2.80 5.39
CA SER A 114 14.96 3.78 4.33
C SER A 114 16.47 3.95 4.12
N GLY A 115 16.91 4.00 2.87
CA GLY A 115 18.32 4.13 2.50
C GLY A 115 18.61 3.45 1.16
N PRO A 116 19.87 3.49 0.70
CA PRO A 116 20.29 2.81 -0.53
C PRO A 116 20.02 1.29 -0.49
N GLY A 117 19.46 0.75 -1.57
CA GLY A 117 19.31 -0.70 -1.78
C GLY A 117 20.58 -1.39 -2.26
N TRP A 118 21.56 -0.61 -2.69
CA TRP A 118 22.82 -1.06 -3.24
C TRP A 118 23.97 -0.26 -2.64
N ALA A 119 25.11 -0.93 -2.50
CA ALA A 119 26.35 -0.28 -2.13
C ALA A 119 26.88 0.58 -3.29
N ASP A 120 27.52 1.70 -2.95
CA ASP A 120 28.29 2.49 -3.90
C ASP A 120 29.57 1.77 -4.35
N GLY A 121 30.34 2.42 -5.24
CA GLY A 121 31.60 1.86 -5.74
C GLY A 121 32.68 1.62 -4.67
N SER A 122 32.51 2.14 -3.45
CA SER A 122 33.39 1.88 -2.30
C SER A 122 32.88 0.74 -1.41
N GLY A 123 31.70 0.18 -1.69
CA GLY A 123 31.07 -0.85 -0.86
C GLY A 123 30.21 -0.29 0.29
N SER A 124 29.96 1.03 0.35
CA SER A 124 29.17 1.65 1.41
C SER A 124 27.68 1.75 1.04
N PHE A 125 26.81 1.52 2.01
CA PHE A 125 25.36 1.73 1.93
C PHE A 125 24.91 3.07 2.53
N ASP A 126 25.85 3.97 2.84
CA ASP A 126 25.52 5.28 3.39
C ASP A 126 24.74 6.12 2.37
N ASP A 127 23.76 6.90 2.85
CA ASP A 127 23.04 7.82 1.99
C ASP A 127 23.87 9.08 1.71
N LYS A 128 24.60 9.06 0.59
CA LYS A 128 25.47 10.15 0.13
C LYS A 128 24.78 11.13 -0.83
N ARG A 129 23.44 11.12 -0.90
CA ARG A 129 22.68 12.07 -1.72
C ARG A 129 22.83 13.50 -1.18
N GLY A 130 22.83 14.49 -2.08
CA GLY A 130 23.00 15.90 -1.70
C GLY A 130 21.92 16.42 -0.74
N ILE A 131 20.72 15.86 -0.83
CA ILE A 131 19.65 16.03 0.16
C ILE A 131 19.32 14.62 0.68
N PRO A 132 19.74 14.25 1.90
CA PRO A 132 19.48 12.92 2.45
C PRO A 132 18.00 12.57 2.39
N GLY A 133 17.67 11.37 1.92
CA GLY A 133 16.29 10.94 1.74
C GLY A 133 15.65 11.29 0.38
N TYR A 134 16.21 12.22 -0.40
CA TYR A 134 15.57 12.75 -1.62
C TYR A 134 16.44 12.63 -2.86
N GLY A 135 15.82 12.23 -3.98
CA GLY A 135 16.49 12.10 -5.27
C GLY A 135 17.13 10.71 -5.45
N ASN A 136 17.65 10.48 -6.65
CA ASN A 136 18.22 9.19 -7.03
C ASN A 136 19.64 9.01 -6.46
N LEU A 137 20.07 7.76 -6.27
CA LEU A 137 21.46 7.43 -5.99
C LEU A 137 22.38 7.92 -7.13
N LYS A 138 23.60 8.33 -6.79
CA LYS A 138 24.58 8.84 -7.77
C LYS A 138 25.10 7.74 -8.71
N ASP A 139 25.42 6.58 -8.13
CA ASP A 139 26.05 5.47 -8.84
C ASP A 139 25.02 4.44 -9.33
N ALA A 140 23.74 4.81 -9.35
CA ALA A 140 22.70 3.94 -9.84
C ALA A 140 21.61 4.70 -10.61
N SER A 141 20.96 4.03 -11.56
CA SER A 141 19.89 4.63 -12.34
C SER A 141 18.81 3.62 -12.68
N PHE A 142 17.57 3.93 -12.30
CA PHE A 142 16.40 3.21 -12.77
C PHE A 142 16.20 3.47 -14.26
N LYS A 143 16.08 2.41 -15.07
CA LYS A 143 15.85 2.51 -16.52
C LYS A 143 14.39 2.28 -16.88
N GLY A 144 13.66 1.56 -16.04
CA GLY A 144 12.23 1.32 -16.19
C GLY A 144 11.85 -0.06 -15.68
N TYR A 145 10.69 -0.51 -16.11
CA TYR A 145 10.30 -1.90 -16.00
C TYR A 145 9.60 -2.34 -17.27
N PHE A 146 9.63 -3.64 -17.53
CA PHE A 146 8.83 -4.25 -18.57
C PHE A 146 8.06 -5.44 -17.99
N ARG A 147 7.04 -5.89 -18.72
CA ARG A 147 6.25 -7.06 -18.34
C ARG A 147 6.62 -8.24 -19.23
N SER A 148 7.00 -9.35 -18.61
CA SER A 148 7.20 -10.64 -19.27
C SER A 148 6.16 -11.63 -18.75
N GLY A 149 5.14 -11.92 -19.55
CA GLY A 149 4.00 -12.75 -19.13
C GLY A 149 3.23 -12.14 -17.96
N LYS A 150 3.32 -12.74 -16.77
CA LYS A 150 2.72 -12.21 -15.53
C LYS A 150 3.72 -11.47 -14.64
N THR A 151 5.00 -11.50 -15.00
CA THR A 151 6.09 -10.97 -14.18
C THR A 151 6.41 -9.54 -14.59
N ILE A 152 6.57 -8.66 -13.61
CA ILE A 152 7.18 -7.34 -13.78
C ILE A 152 8.68 -7.48 -13.54
N VAL A 153 9.47 -7.02 -14.49
CA VAL A 153 10.94 -7.03 -14.42
C VAL A 153 11.42 -5.59 -14.39
N PHE A 154 12.06 -5.20 -13.29
CA PHE A 154 12.74 -3.93 -13.17
C PHE A 154 14.08 -3.99 -13.91
N ASP A 155 14.39 -2.94 -14.64
CA ASP A 155 15.67 -2.74 -15.32
C ASP A 155 16.33 -1.49 -14.75
N TYR A 156 17.55 -1.65 -14.25
CA TYR A 156 18.31 -0.56 -13.67
C TYR A 156 19.82 -0.84 -13.77
N VAL A 157 20.62 0.20 -13.55
CA VAL A 157 22.09 0.11 -13.56
C VAL A 157 22.60 0.45 -12.18
N VAL A 158 23.56 -0.32 -11.66
CA VAL A 158 24.27 -0.07 -10.39
C VAL A 158 25.76 -0.19 -10.65
N ASN A 159 26.54 0.83 -10.29
CA ASN A 159 28.00 0.87 -10.48
C ASN A 159 28.43 0.47 -11.91
N GLY A 160 27.65 0.89 -12.91
CA GLY A 160 27.90 0.58 -14.33
C GLY A 160 27.44 -0.81 -14.81
N VAL A 161 26.89 -1.65 -13.93
CA VAL A 161 26.38 -2.99 -14.25
C VAL A 161 24.86 -2.95 -14.41
N SER A 162 24.36 -3.52 -15.50
CA SER A 162 22.91 -3.71 -15.70
C SER A 162 22.39 -4.82 -14.79
N VAL A 163 21.25 -4.55 -14.16
CA VAL A 163 20.53 -5.46 -13.28
C VAL A 163 19.10 -5.57 -13.77
N GLN A 164 18.66 -6.82 -13.95
CA GLN A 164 17.25 -7.14 -14.10
C GLN A 164 16.79 -7.83 -12.82
N GLU A 165 15.73 -7.30 -12.22
CA GLU A 165 15.19 -7.82 -10.97
C GLU A 165 13.70 -8.08 -11.13
N SER A 166 13.26 -9.24 -10.65
CA SER A 166 11.84 -9.54 -10.51
C SER A 166 11.51 -9.99 -9.09
N ILE A 167 10.29 -9.67 -8.66
CA ILE A 167 9.73 -10.13 -7.40
C ILE A 167 8.51 -10.96 -7.73
N SER A 168 8.41 -12.15 -7.13
CA SER A 168 7.25 -13.02 -7.30
C SER A 168 6.84 -13.65 -5.98
N GLN A 169 5.62 -14.15 -5.95
CA GLN A 169 5.08 -14.92 -4.82
C GLN A 169 4.51 -16.23 -5.36
N LYS A 170 4.75 -17.31 -4.63
CA LYS A 170 4.13 -18.61 -4.88
C LYS A 170 4.04 -19.41 -3.58
N ASP A 171 2.87 -19.96 -3.28
CA ASP A 171 2.64 -20.87 -2.14
C ASP A 171 3.12 -20.29 -0.78
N GLY A 172 2.94 -18.99 -0.59
CA GLY A 172 3.38 -18.29 0.62
C GLY A 172 4.86 -17.86 0.63
N VAL A 173 5.62 -18.23 -0.39
CA VAL A 173 7.04 -17.90 -0.53
C VAL A 173 7.21 -16.73 -1.49
N PHE A 174 7.91 -15.70 -1.03
CA PHE A 174 8.34 -14.59 -1.87
C PHE A 174 9.75 -14.88 -2.39
N THR A 175 9.95 -14.62 -3.68
CA THR A 175 11.27 -14.71 -4.30
C THR A 175 11.62 -13.40 -4.97
N ARG A 176 12.91 -13.09 -4.94
CA ARG A 176 13.54 -11.94 -5.60
C ARG A 176 14.69 -12.51 -6.42
N THR A 177 14.69 -12.29 -7.72
CA THR A 177 15.66 -12.86 -8.68
C THR A 177 16.20 -11.79 -9.59
#